data_AF-A0A7W3ZSI0-F1
#
_entry.id   AF-A0A7W3ZSI0-F1
#
_cell.length_a   1.000
_cell.length_b   1.000
_cell.length_c   1.000
_cell.angle_alpha   90.00
_cell.angle_beta   90.00
_cell.angle_gamma   90.00
#
_symmetry.space_group_name_H-M   'P 1'
#
loop_
_entity.id
_entity.type
_entity.pdbx_description
1 polymer ?
#
loop_
_entity_poly.entity_id
_entity_poly.type
_entity_poly.pdbx_seq_one_letter_code
_entity_poly.pdbx_strand_id
1 'polypeptide(L)'
;MLFYTDDDRVTVSVLRTGPEPASEPGQLDTMMYAGVCVREGDRVVHTVQAAQDPSWVGTDQVRDAILDGDILTISDPVDSGRPMRRHLVWRRVATGGQVGQDGPPRWSRT
;
A
#
# COMPACT_ATOMS: atom_id res chain seq x y z
N MET A 1 6.66 2.01 1.70
CA MET A 1 5.96 3.14 1.09
C MET A 1 4.57 2.72 0.67
N LEU A 2 3.63 3.66 0.74
CA LEU A 2 2.25 3.51 0.32
C LEU A 2 1.87 4.75 -0.47
N PHE A 3 1.34 4.56 -1.67
CA PHE A 3 0.87 5.64 -2.54
C PHE A 3 -0.57 5.37 -2.93
N TYR A 4 -1.40 6.39 -2.76
CA TYR A 4 -2.72 6.51 -3.38
C TYR A 4 -2.68 7.68 -4.35
N THR A 5 -3.32 7.53 -5.50
CA THR A 5 -3.45 8.58 -6.50
C THR A 5 -4.89 9.05 -6.60
N ASP A 6 -5.10 10.23 -7.20
CA ASP A 6 -6.45 10.78 -7.43
C ASP A 6 -7.24 10.00 -8.50
N ASP A 7 -6.59 9.14 -9.28
CA ASP A 7 -7.22 8.24 -10.26
C ASP A 7 -7.45 6.81 -9.72
N ASP A 8 -7.67 6.70 -8.42
CA ASP A 8 -8.03 5.45 -7.73
C ASP A 8 -7.00 4.32 -7.90
N ARG A 9 -5.70 4.65 -7.95
CA ARG A 9 -4.62 3.66 -7.96
C ARG A 9 -3.92 3.59 -6.63
N VAL A 10 -3.40 2.40 -6.35
CA VAL A 10 -2.59 2.12 -5.18
C VAL A 10 -1.30 1.42 -5.58
N THR A 11 -0.21 1.79 -4.91
CA THR A 11 1.03 1.01 -4.89
C THR A 11 1.50 0.84 -3.45
N VAL A 12 1.79 -0.39 -3.08
CA VAL A 12 2.24 -0.78 -1.75
C VAL A 12 3.60 -1.46 -1.88
N SER A 13 4.55 -0.98 -1.08
CA SER A 13 5.85 -1.62 -0.91
C SER A 13 6.21 -1.60 0.56
N VAL A 14 6.16 -2.73 1.24
CA VAL A 14 6.60 -2.89 2.63
C VAL A 14 7.89 -3.67 2.62
N LEU A 15 8.88 -3.19 3.37
CA LEU A 15 10.14 -3.86 3.59
C LEU A 15 10.36 -3.95 5.10
N ARG A 16 10.67 -5.14 5.60
CA ARG A 16 11.11 -5.33 6.98
C ARG A 16 12.42 -4.55 7.15
N THR A 17 12.44 -3.70 8.16
CA THR A 17 13.66 -2.98 8.56
C THR A 17 13.93 -3.33 10.01
N GLY A 18 15.05 -4.00 10.26
CA GLY A 18 15.44 -4.48 11.59
C GLY A 18 16.72 -5.32 11.53
N PRO A 19 17.45 -5.45 12.64
CA PRO A 19 18.68 -6.24 12.70
C PRO A 19 18.42 -7.75 12.78
N GLU A 20 17.16 -8.16 12.89
CA GLU A 20 16.79 -9.57 13.00
C GLU A 20 17.11 -10.33 11.71
N PRO A 21 17.46 -11.62 11.80
CA PRO A 21 17.67 -12.45 10.62
C PRO A 21 16.45 -12.46 9.71
N ALA A 22 16.68 -12.76 8.44
CA ALA A 22 15.62 -12.93 7.45
C ALA A 22 14.54 -13.88 7.97
N SER A 23 13.30 -13.63 7.58
CA SER A 23 12.18 -14.44 8.03
C SER A 23 12.33 -15.89 7.55
N GLU A 24 11.75 -16.83 8.32
CA GLU A 24 11.69 -18.23 7.94
C GLU A 24 11.05 -18.41 6.54
N PRO A 25 11.41 -19.46 5.79
CA PRO A 25 10.82 -19.74 4.48
C PRO A 25 9.28 -19.72 4.52
N GLY A 26 8.67 -18.84 3.73
CA GLY A 26 7.21 -18.64 3.70
C GLY A 26 6.72 -17.40 4.47
N GLN A 27 7.59 -16.72 5.22
CA GLN A 27 7.31 -15.42 5.82
C GLN A 27 8.02 -14.32 5.00
N LEU A 28 7.26 -13.30 4.59
CA LEU A 28 7.71 -12.30 3.63
C LEU A 28 8.37 -11.12 4.35
N ASP A 29 9.68 -10.93 4.12
CA ASP A 29 10.40 -9.71 4.51
C ASP A 29 10.02 -8.51 3.62
N THR A 30 9.45 -8.78 2.45
CA THR A 30 9.01 -7.77 1.50
C THR A 30 7.61 -8.10 1.01
N MET A 31 6.73 -7.09 0.93
CA MET A 31 5.40 -7.21 0.34
C MET A 31 5.20 -6.07 -0.66
N MET A 32 5.04 -6.41 -1.94
CA MET A 32 4.89 -5.44 -3.02
C MET A 32 3.70 -5.79 -3.92
N TYR A 33 2.80 -4.83 -4.12
CA TYR A 33 1.72 -4.93 -5.08
C TYR A 33 1.23 -3.55 -5.53
N ALA A 34 0.56 -3.52 -6.68
CA ALA A 34 -0.12 -2.36 -7.23
C ALA A 34 -1.46 -2.76 -7.83
N GLY A 35 -2.37 -1.80 -7.92
CA GLY A 35 -3.70 -2.03 -8.45
C GLY A 35 -4.59 -0.81 -8.36
N VAL A 36 -5.89 -1.07 -8.37
CA VAL A 36 -6.91 -0.04 -8.14
C VAL A 36 -7.37 -0.09 -6.70
N CYS A 37 -7.83 1.04 -6.17
CA CYS A 37 -8.36 1.14 -4.82
C CYS A 37 -9.73 1.79 -4.81
N VAL A 38 -10.61 1.30 -3.94
CA VAL A 38 -11.90 1.92 -3.66
C VAL A 38 -12.05 2.04 -2.15
N ARG A 39 -12.57 3.17 -1.67
CA ARG A 39 -12.92 3.36 -0.26
C ARG A 39 -14.39 3.06 -0.05
N GLU A 40 -14.68 2.20 0.92
CA GLU A 40 -16.02 1.79 1.32
C GLU A 40 -16.17 2.05 2.82
N GLY A 41 -16.64 3.25 3.17
CA GLY A 41 -16.78 3.67 4.58
C GLY A 41 -15.42 3.73 5.30
N ASP A 42 -15.25 2.87 6.30
CA ASP A 42 -14.03 2.68 7.09
C ASP A 42 -13.09 1.62 6.50
N ARG A 43 -13.43 1.05 5.35
CA ARG A 43 -12.60 0.08 4.64
C ARG A 43 -12.02 0.66 3.35
N VAL A 44 -10.89 0.10 2.95
CA VAL A 44 -10.31 0.28 1.62
C VAL A 44 -10.11 -1.10 0.99
N VAL A 45 -10.54 -1.24 -0.26
CA VAL A 45 -10.40 -2.45 -1.06
C VAL A 45 -9.38 -2.19 -2.14
N HIS A 46 -8.31 -2.99 -2.18
CA HIS A 46 -7.34 -2.95 -3.28
C HIS A 46 -7.53 -4.18 -4.18
N THR A 47 -7.95 -3.98 -5.42
CA THR A 47 -7.95 -5.06 -6.42
C THR A 47 -6.58 -5.11 -7.07
N VAL A 48 -5.86 -6.20 -6.82
CA VAL A 48 -4.45 -6.34 -7.19
C VAL A 48 -4.30 -6.62 -8.68
N GLN A 49 -3.53 -5.78 -9.38
CA GLN A 49 -3.25 -5.92 -10.81
C GLN A 49 -1.80 -6.34 -11.10
N ALA A 50 -0.88 -6.06 -10.17
CA ALA A 50 0.50 -6.50 -10.22
C ALA A 50 1.00 -6.79 -8.81
N ALA A 51 1.78 -7.86 -8.62
CA ALA A 51 2.34 -8.23 -7.32
C ALA A 51 3.64 -9.02 -7.49
N GLN A 52 4.48 -8.99 -6.45
CA GLN A 52 5.66 -9.86 -6.36
C GLN A 52 5.27 -11.34 -6.27
N ASP A 53 4.21 -11.64 -5.52
CA ASP A 53 3.59 -12.96 -5.47
C ASP A 53 2.48 -13.04 -6.52
N PRO A 54 2.65 -13.83 -7.60
CA PRO A 54 1.66 -13.90 -8.68
C PRO A 54 0.28 -14.40 -8.21
N SER A 55 0.22 -15.15 -7.09
CA SER A 55 -1.05 -15.67 -6.57
C SER A 55 -2.01 -14.59 -6.08
N TRP A 56 -1.52 -13.35 -5.91
CA TRP A 56 -2.34 -12.23 -5.46
C TRP A 56 -2.99 -11.47 -6.61
N VAL A 57 -2.52 -11.64 -7.85
CA VAL A 57 -3.07 -10.93 -9.01
C VAL A 57 -4.53 -11.34 -9.24
N GLY A 58 -5.41 -10.36 -9.38
CA GLY A 58 -6.85 -10.56 -9.50
C GLY A 58 -7.58 -10.78 -8.17
N THR A 59 -6.88 -10.75 -7.04
CA THR A 59 -7.50 -10.85 -5.70
C THR A 59 -7.74 -9.48 -5.08
N ASP A 60 -8.67 -9.44 -4.13
CA ASP A 60 -8.94 -8.25 -3.33
C ASP A 60 -8.20 -8.30 -1.99
N GLN A 61 -7.54 -7.20 -1.67
CA GLN A 61 -6.99 -6.93 -0.35
C GLN A 61 -7.90 -5.93 0.36
N VAL A 62 -8.84 -6.45 1.16
CA VAL A 62 -9.71 -5.63 2.01
C VAL A 62 -8.95 -5.24 3.29
N ARG A 63 -9.02 -3.97 3.67
CA ARG A 63 -8.38 -3.45 4.88
C ARG A 63 -9.28 -2.46 5.61
N ASP A 64 -9.26 -2.52 6.93
CA ASP A 64 -9.80 -1.43 7.77
C ASP A 64 -8.81 -0.25 7.70
N ALA A 65 -9.34 0.97 7.56
CA ALA A 65 -8.57 2.19 7.34
C ALA A 65 -9.06 3.34 8.22
N ILE A 66 -8.15 3.85 9.07
CA ILE A 66 -8.39 5.02 9.92
C ILE A 66 -7.40 6.11 9.55
N LEU A 67 -7.92 7.29 9.18
CA LEU A 67 -7.12 8.48 8.91
C LEU A 67 -7.35 9.49 10.02
N ASP A 68 -6.31 9.78 10.79
CA ASP A 68 -6.29 10.79 11.87
C ASP A 68 -5.20 11.83 11.55
N GLY A 69 -5.62 12.98 11.04
CA GLY A 69 -4.70 14.02 10.55
C GLY A 69 -3.80 13.52 9.42
N ASP A 70 -2.49 13.48 9.68
CA ASP A 70 -1.47 12.99 8.75
C ASP A 70 -1.13 11.49 8.95
N ILE A 71 -1.79 10.81 9.88
CA ILE A 71 -1.54 9.41 10.21
C ILE A 71 -2.63 8.52 9.61
N LEU A 72 -2.23 7.59 8.76
CA LEU A 72 -3.08 6.54 8.21
C LEU A 72 -2.73 5.20 8.86
N THR A 73 -3.70 4.56 9.49
CA THR A 73 -3.60 3.19 9.98
C THR A 73 -4.39 2.27 9.05
N ILE A 74 -3.73 1.23 8.54
CA ILE A 74 -4.33 0.16 7.73
C ILE A 74 -4.15 -1.16 8.46
N SER A 75 -5.22 -1.94 8.61
CA SER A 75 -5.17 -3.26 9.23
C SER A 75 -5.97 -4.33 8.51
N ASP A 76 -5.62 -5.59 8.72
CA ASP A 76 -6.46 -6.71 8.30
C ASP A 76 -7.80 -6.67 9.08
N PRO A 77 -8.96 -6.88 8.40
CA PRO A 77 -10.26 -6.88 9.04
C PRO A 77 -10.38 -7.90 10.19
N VAL A 78 -11.22 -7.58 11.17
CA VAL A 78 -11.45 -8.44 12.35
C VAL A 78 -11.95 -9.83 11.99
N ASP A 79 -12.79 -9.87 10.99
CA ASP A 79 -13.49 -11.02 10.44
C ASP A 79 -12.68 -11.76 9.36
N SER A 80 -11.44 -11.35 9.09
CA SER A 80 -10.62 -11.93 8.02
C SER A 80 -10.19 -13.40 8.24
N GLY A 81 -10.41 -13.95 9.44
CA GLY A 81 -10.03 -15.33 9.80
C GLY A 81 -8.52 -15.58 9.81
N ARG A 82 -7.69 -14.55 9.61
CA ARG A 82 -6.23 -14.68 9.60
C ARG A 82 -5.69 -14.70 11.02
N PRO A 83 -4.80 -15.66 11.36
CA PRO A 83 -4.24 -15.78 12.71
C PRO A 83 -3.34 -14.60 13.09
N MET A 84 -2.81 -13.89 12.09
CA MET A 84 -1.96 -12.73 12.27
C MET A 84 -2.60 -11.53 11.58
N ARG A 85 -2.95 -10.51 12.36
CA ARG A 85 -3.35 -9.21 11.83
C ARG A 85 -2.14 -8.34 11.59
N ARG A 86 -2.01 -7.83 10.37
CA ARG A 86 -1.07 -6.77 10.08
C ARG A 86 -1.69 -5.45 10.52
N HIS A 87 -0.92 -4.66 11.26
CA HIS A 87 -1.24 -3.29 11.62
C HIS A 87 -0.11 -2.40 11.07
N LEU A 88 -0.41 -1.65 10.01
CA LEU A 88 0.54 -0.79 9.32
C LEU A 88 0.15 0.67 9.55
N VAL A 89 1.09 1.45 10.06
CA VAL A 89 0.89 2.88 10.34
C VAL A 89 1.80 3.69 9.42
N TRP A 90 1.19 4.60 8.67
CA TRP A 90 1.87 5.50 7.74
C TRP A 90 1.67 6.94 8.19
N ARG A 91 2.75 7.74 8.15
CA ARG A 91 2.65 9.19 8.19
C ARG A 91 2.69 9.72 6.75
N ARG A 92 1.77 10.61 6.41
CA ARG A 92 1.75 11.30 5.11
C ARG A 92 3.04 12.10 4.97
N VAL A 93 3.76 11.89 3.87
CA VAL A 93 4.88 12.76 3.53
C VAL A 93 4.33 14.12 3.13
N ALA A 94 4.89 15.20 3.66
CA ALA A 94 4.54 16.53 3.20
C ALA A 94 4.86 16.60 1.70
N THR A 95 3.87 16.97 0.87
CA THR A 95 4.16 17.36 -0.50
C THR A 95 5.03 18.60 -0.39
N GLY A 96 6.34 18.48 -0.60
CA GLY A 96 7.21 19.63 -0.70
C GLY A 96 6.59 20.56 -1.74
N GLY A 97 6.15 21.74 -1.32
CA GLY A 97 5.62 22.73 -2.25
C GLY A 97 6.70 23.01 -3.27
N GLN A 98 6.54 22.50 -4.49
CA GLN A 98 7.41 22.89 -5.58
C GLN A 98 7.00 24.32 -5.96
N VAL A 99 7.73 25.29 -5.44
CA VAL A 99 7.77 26.63 -6.02
C VAL A 99 8.30 26.47 -7.43
N GLY A 100 7.39 26.61 -8.41
CA GLY A 100 7.62 26.87 -9.83
C GLY A 100 8.74 26.09 -10.51
N GLN A 101 8.38 25.04 -11.26
CA GLN A 101 8.99 24.79 -12.57
C GLN A 101 7.88 24.31 -13.53
N ASP A 102 7.40 25.21 -14.37
CA ASP A 102 6.60 24.90 -15.55
C ASP A 102 7.44 24.14 -16.56
N GLY A 103 7.14 22.87 -16.74
CA GLY A 103 7.60 22.05 -17.86
C GLY A 103 6.75 20.80 -17.92
N PRO A 104 6.09 20.48 -19.05
CA PRO A 104 5.20 19.33 -19.09
C PRO A 104 6.00 18.03 -18.88
N PRO A 105 5.45 17.06 -18.14
CA PRO A 105 6.12 15.78 -17.93
C PRO A 105 6.33 15.07 -19.27
N ARG A 106 7.60 14.80 -19.58
CA ARG A 106 8.01 13.94 -20.69
C ARG A 106 8.00 12.49 -20.23
N TRP A 107 7.05 11.69 -20.70
CA TRP A 107 7.17 10.24 -20.68
C TRP A 107 7.49 9.76 -22.09
N SER A 108 8.74 9.37 -22.35
CA SER A 108 9.12 8.62 -23.54
C SER A 108 9.21 7.14 -23.17
N ARG A 109 8.29 6.33 -23.72
CA ARG A 109 8.50 4.88 -23.85
C ARG A 109 9.43 4.66 -25.05
N THR A 110 10.45 3.83 -24.89
CA THR A 110 11.16 3.14 -25.98
C THR A 110 10.67 1.71 -26.02
#